data_AF-A0A963H6K8-F1
#
_entry.id   AF-A0A963H6K8-F1
#
_cell.length_a   1.000
_cell.length_b   1.000
_cell.length_c   1.000
_cell.angle_alpha   90.00
_cell.angle_beta   90.00
_cell.angle_gamma   90.00
#
_symmetry.space_group_name_H-M   'P 1'
#
loop_
_entity.id
_entity.type
_entity.pdbx_description
1 polymer ?
#
loop_
_entity_poly.entity_id
_entity_poly.type
_entity_poly.pdbx_seq_one_letter_code
_entity_poly.pdbx_strand_id
1 'polypeptide(L)'
;SGKYVGYGIRKGKLSAKLNYKIEDRKLSASNNIFLDQLTFGDPVESPDAIKAPVLLAVALLKNGRGEINLDLPVSGTLDDPQFSIGGLVFRAIMNLLGKAITAPFALLGSMFGGGEELAWLEFDAGRAGITETGTGKLETLAKALKSRPALKLEITPRVDPQQDLPGLRKVFLERQLKTVKLKRLSDA
;
A
#
# COMPACT_ATOMS: atom_id res chain seq x y z
N SER A 1 11.83 24.61 3.86
CA SER A 1 10.88 23.47 3.84
C SER A 1 11.56 22.11 4.06
N GLY A 2 12.83 21.90 3.66
CA GLY A 2 13.49 20.58 3.75
C GLY A 2 13.99 20.11 5.12
N LYS A 3 14.03 20.99 6.15
CA LYS A 3 14.64 20.71 7.46
C LYS A 3 14.15 19.39 8.11
N TYR A 4 12.85 19.12 8.10
CA TYR A 4 12.26 17.99 8.83
C TYR A 4 12.01 16.75 7.98
N VAL A 5 11.90 16.91 6.67
CA VAL A 5 11.46 15.84 5.75
C VAL A 5 12.63 15.34 4.89
N GLY A 6 13.74 16.09 4.82
CA GLY A 6 14.90 15.75 3.98
C GLY A 6 14.68 16.02 2.49
N TYR A 7 13.59 16.71 2.13
CA TYR A 7 13.28 17.09 0.75
C TYR A 7 12.71 18.50 0.70
N GLY A 8 13.17 19.33 -0.23
CA GLY A 8 12.52 20.61 -0.52
C GLY A 8 11.10 20.39 -1.06
N ILE A 9 10.16 21.28 -0.77
CA ILE A 9 8.85 21.29 -1.45
C ILE A 9 9.00 22.13 -2.72
N ARG A 10 8.74 21.53 -3.89
CA ARG A 10 8.79 22.22 -5.19
C ARG A 10 7.44 22.83 -5.55
N LYS A 11 6.35 22.11 -5.29
CA LYS A 11 4.97 22.56 -5.53
C LYS A 11 4.04 21.93 -4.51
N GLY A 12 2.96 22.64 -4.16
CA GLY A 12 1.85 22.09 -3.40
C GLY A 12 1.00 23.19 -2.79
N LYS A 13 -0.29 22.91 -2.58
CA LYS A 13 -1.18 23.75 -1.78
C LYS A 13 -1.70 22.93 -0.62
N LEU A 14 -1.61 23.48 0.58
CA LEU A 14 -2.21 22.91 1.79
C LEU A 14 -3.46 23.73 2.12
N SER A 15 -4.56 23.03 2.37
CA SER A 15 -5.79 23.59 2.89
C SER A 15 -6.26 22.74 4.07
N ALA A 16 -6.85 23.38 5.07
CA ALA A 16 -7.35 22.69 6.24
C ALA A 16 -8.75 23.22 6.56
N LYS A 17 -9.71 22.31 6.74
CA LYS A 17 -11.03 22.63 7.26
C LYS A 17 -11.16 22.02 8.65
N LEU A 18 -11.36 22.88 9.64
CA LEU A 18 -11.40 22.51 11.05
C LEU A 18 -12.75 22.91 11.63
N ASN A 19 -13.49 21.95 12.17
CA ASN A 19 -14.77 22.19 12.83
C ASN A 19 -14.69 21.69 14.26
N TYR A 20 -15.06 22.51 15.22
CA TYR A 20 -15.00 22.17 16.64
C TYR A 20 -16.34 22.45 17.30
N LYS A 21 -16.85 21.50 18.07
CA LYS A 21 -18.03 21.63 18.92
C LYS A 21 -17.64 21.28 20.35
N ILE A 22 -18.02 22.14 21.28
CA ILE A 22 -17.83 21.91 22.71
C ILE A 22 -19.21 21.84 23.36
N GLU A 23 -19.48 20.76 24.09
CA GLU A 23 -20.75 20.51 24.80
C GLU A 23 -20.46 19.66 26.05
N ASP A 24 -20.96 20.05 27.22
CA ASP A 24 -20.71 19.34 28.49
C ASP A 24 -19.23 18.99 28.76
N ARG A 25 -18.33 19.94 28.48
CA ARG A 25 -16.87 19.75 28.51
C ARG A 25 -16.31 18.69 27.55
N LYS A 26 -17.13 18.11 26.68
CA LYS A 26 -16.72 17.22 25.60
C LYS A 26 -16.44 18.03 24.35
N LEU A 27 -15.27 17.81 23.78
CA LEU A 27 -14.83 18.37 22.50
C LEU A 27 -15.07 17.32 21.41
N SER A 28 -15.82 17.71 20.39
CA SER A 28 -15.92 16.99 19.13
C SER A 28 -15.28 17.84 18.04
N ALA A 29 -14.29 17.29 17.35
CA ALA A 29 -13.54 17.97 16.31
C ALA A 29 -13.53 17.15 15.02
N SER A 30 -13.75 17.83 13.89
CA SER A 30 -13.56 17.27 12.55
C SER A 30 -12.48 18.08 11.85
N ASN A 31 -11.38 17.41 11.50
CA ASN A 31 -10.25 18.01 10.81
C ASN A 31 -10.09 17.32 9.47
N ASN A 32 -10.25 18.10 8.41
CA ASN A 32 -9.97 17.68 7.05
C ASN A 32 -8.72 18.41 6.56
N ILE A 33 -7.67 17.67 6.25
CA ILE A 33 -6.42 18.21 5.69
C ILE A 33 -6.35 17.80 4.23
N PHE A 34 -6.29 18.81 3.36
CA PHE A 34 -6.25 18.63 1.92
C PHE A 34 -4.93 19.18 1.36
N LEU A 35 -4.21 18.33 0.62
CA LEU A 35 -3.02 18.68 -0.12
C LEU A 35 -3.26 18.50 -1.60
N ASP A 36 -3.04 19.56 -2.37
CA ASP A 36 -3.17 19.55 -3.83
C ASP A 36 -1.79 19.69 -4.51
N GLN A 37 -1.53 18.79 -5.45
CA GLN A 37 -0.32 18.76 -6.29
C GLN A 37 1.00 18.86 -5.51
N LEU A 38 1.10 18.16 -4.39
CA LEU A 38 2.36 18.07 -3.64
C LEU A 38 3.44 17.38 -4.48
N THR A 39 4.57 18.06 -4.65
CA THR A 39 5.79 17.52 -5.25
C THR A 39 7.00 17.95 -4.43
N PHE A 40 7.89 16.98 -4.20
CA PHE A 40 9.19 17.24 -3.61
C PHE A 40 10.20 17.63 -4.70
N GLY A 41 11.15 18.46 -4.31
CA GLY A 41 12.37 18.75 -5.04
C GLY A 41 13.47 17.77 -4.66
N ASP A 42 14.71 18.22 -4.83
CA ASP A 42 15.86 17.37 -4.59
C ASP A 42 16.05 17.10 -3.08
N PRO A 43 16.72 15.97 -2.72
CA PRO A 43 17.08 15.69 -1.34
C PRO A 43 17.88 16.83 -0.73
N VAL A 44 17.61 17.11 0.55
CA VAL A 44 18.31 18.14 1.33
C VAL A 44 18.93 17.45 2.53
N GLU A 45 20.25 17.57 2.68
CA GLU A 45 20.93 17.12 3.89
C GLU A 45 20.42 17.94 5.07
N SER A 46 19.83 17.25 6.05
CA SER A 46 19.41 17.86 7.29
C SER A 46 19.57 16.86 8.43
N PRO A 47 20.29 17.23 9.51
CA PRO A 47 20.42 16.38 10.70
C PRO A 47 19.07 16.16 11.40
N ASP A 48 18.10 17.06 11.19
CA ASP A 48 16.75 16.98 11.76
C ASP A 48 15.75 16.23 10.84
N ALA A 49 16.21 15.68 9.71
CA ALA A 49 15.33 14.96 8.79
C ALA A 49 14.87 13.62 9.37
N ILE A 50 13.58 13.32 9.18
CA ILE A 50 13.01 12.03 9.54
C ILE A 50 13.66 10.93 8.71
N LYS A 51 14.17 9.90 9.40
CA LYS A 51 14.71 8.67 8.79
C LYS A 51 13.59 7.72 8.39
N ALA A 52 12.78 8.11 7.41
CA ALA A 52 11.65 7.31 6.93
C ALA A 52 11.43 7.46 5.41
N PRO A 53 10.75 6.51 4.75
CA PRO A 53 10.52 6.53 3.32
C PRO A 53 9.39 7.52 2.97
N VAL A 54 9.66 8.82 3.11
CA VAL A 54 8.70 9.90 2.88
C VAL A 54 8.05 9.79 1.50
N LEU A 55 8.84 9.49 0.47
CA LEU A 55 8.36 9.36 -0.91
C LEU A 55 7.31 8.24 -1.03
N LEU A 56 7.50 7.13 -0.32
CA LEU A 56 6.54 6.03 -0.30
C LEU A 56 5.24 6.43 0.40
N ALA A 57 5.31 7.08 1.56
CA ALA A 57 4.10 7.56 2.24
C ALA A 57 3.31 8.53 1.37
N VAL A 58 3.97 9.47 0.70
CA VAL A 58 3.29 10.37 -0.24
C VAL A 58 2.71 9.61 -1.42
N ALA A 59 3.40 8.61 -1.97
CA ALA A 59 2.87 7.79 -3.05
C ALA A 59 1.64 6.96 -2.63
N LEU A 60 1.58 6.50 -1.37
CA LEU A 60 0.43 5.78 -0.81
C LEU A 60 -0.78 6.69 -0.58
N LEU A 61 -0.54 7.93 -0.14
CA LEU A 61 -1.61 8.87 0.20
C LEU A 61 -2.17 9.60 -1.04
N LYS A 62 -1.32 9.87 -2.03
CA LYS A 62 -1.68 10.65 -3.23
C LYS A 62 -2.56 9.83 -4.17
N ASN A 63 -3.70 10.39 -4.58
CA ASN A 63 -4.59 9.76 -5.56
C ASN A 63 -4.16 10.07 -7.01
N GLY A 64 -4.91 9.53 -7.98
CA GLY A 64 -4.67 9.77 -9.40
C GLY A 64 -4.80 11.22 -9.88
N ARG A 65 -5.45 12.10 -9.09
CA ARG A 65 -5.56 13.54 -9.36
C ARG A 65 -4.41 14.36 -8.74
N GLY A 66 -3.50 13.71 -8.03
CA GLY A 66 -2.41 14.40 -7.33
C GLY A 66 -2.82 14.97 -5.96
N GLU A 67 -3.96 14.55 -5.44
CA GLU A 67 -4.53 15.05 -4.19
C GLU A 67 -4.25 14.07 -3.04
N ILE A 68 -4.06 14.62 -1.84
CA ILE A 68 -4.02 13.90 -0.57
C ILE A 68 -5.13 14.46 0.30
N ASN A 69 -6.08 13.63 0.69
CA ASN A 69 -7.17 14.00 1.58
C ASN A 69 -7.08 13.17 2.87
N LEU A 70 -6.95 13.83 4.01
CA LEU A 70 -6.84 13.19 5.32
C LEU A 70 -7.99 13.67 6.22
N ASP A 71 -8.87 12.74 6.55
CA ASP A 71 -9.96 12.96 7.50
C ASP A 71 -9.57 12.42 8.87
N LEU A 72 -9.42 13.34 9.82
CA LEU A 72 -8.95 13.05 11.18
C LEU A 72 -10.03 13.49 12.18
N PRO A 73 -11.02 12.62 12.46
CA PRO A 73 -11.99 12.87 13.51
C PRO A 73 -11.28 12.77 14.86
N VAL A 74 -11.58 13.71 15.76
CA VAL A 74 -11.03 13.69 17.12
C VAL A 74 -12.15 13.99 18.09
N SER A 75 -12.26 13.16 19.12
CA SER A 75 -13.17 13.34 20.24
C SER A 75 -12.38 13.22 21.54
N GLY A 76 -12.71 14.07 22.50
CA GLY A 76 -12.02 14.11 23.80
C GLY A 76 -12.74 15.01 24.80
N THR A 77 -12.20 15.15 25.99
CA THR A 77 -12.66 16.12 26.99
C THR A 77 -11.72 17.31 27.01
N LEU A 78 -12.22 18.50 27.38
CA LEU A 78 -11.39 19.71 27.55
C LEU A 78 -10.31 19.55 28.63
N ASP A 79 -10.44 18.53 29.48
CA ASP A 79 -9.52 18.18 30.56
C ASP A 79 -8.35 17.31 30.13
N ASP A 80 -8.33 16.83 28.88
CA ASP A 80 -7.25 15.98 28.37
C ASP A 80 -6.20 16.82 27.62
N PRO A 81 -5.01 17.09 28.22
CA PRO A 81 -4.00 17.99 27.67
C PRO A 81 -3.25 17.43 26.44
N GLN A 82 -3.62 16.25 25.94
CA GLN A 82 -2.99 15.64 24.75
C GLN A 82 -3.52 16.17 23.41
N PHE A 83 -4.40 17.18 23.42
CA PHE A 83 -5.08 17.65 22.22
C PHE A 83 -4.21 18.61 21.38
N SER A 84 -3.39 18.06 20.47
CA SER A 84 -2.79 18.83 19.38
C SER A 84 -3.12 18.19 18.02
N ILE A 85 -3.77 18.96 17.14
CA ILE A 85 -4.06 18.53 15.77
C ILE A 85 -2.77 18.14 15.04
N GLY A 86 -1.75 18.99 15.17
CA GLY A 86 -0.43 18.73 14.58
C GLY A 86 0.18 17.42 15.07
N GLY A 87 0.11 17.14 16.38
CA GLY A 87 0.63 15.90 16.96
C GLY A 87 -0.14 14.65 16.52
N LEU A 88 -1.47 14.74 16.36
CA LEU A 88 -2.27 13.62 15.88
C LEU A 88 -2.00 13.31 14.40
N VAL A 89 -1.99 14.34 13.55
CA VAL A 89 -1.62 14.22 12.13
C VAL A 89 -0.22 13.61 12.02
N PHE A 90 0.74 14.13 12.78
CA PHE A 90 2.11 13.65 12.80
C PHE A 90 2.20 12.19 13.25
N ARG A 91 1.48 11.81 14.32
CA ARG A 91 1.46 10.43 14.82
C ARG A 91 0.83 9.47 13.80
N ALA A 92 -0.26 9.85 13.15
CA ALA A 92 -0.88 9.05 12.09
C ALA A 92 0.09 8.84 10.92
N ILE A 93 0.77 9.90 10.47
CA ILE A 93 1.79 9.84 9.41
C ILE A 93 2.99 8.99 9.86
N MET A 94 3.48 9.15 11.09
CA MET A 94 4.62 8.38 11.62
C MET A 94 4.30 6.90 11.77
N ASN A 95 3.09 6.56 12.23
CA ASN A 95 2.63 5.17 12.29
C ASN A 95 2.55 4.53 10.89
N LEU A 96 2.09 5.30 9.89
CA LEU A 96 2.08 4.87 8.50
C LEU A 96 3.51 4.65 7.98
N LEU A 97 4.42 5.60 8.22
CA LEU A 97 5.82 5.54 7.80
C LEU A 97 6.59 4.37 8.43
N GLY A 98 6.38 4.12 9.73
CA GLY A 98 7.01 2.99 10.43
C GLY A 98 6.60 1.66 9.80
N LYS A 99 5.31 1.49 9.50
CA LYS A 99 4.80 0.28 8.81
C LYS A 99 5.24 0.18 7.36
N ALA A 100 5.49 1.31 6.68
CA ALA A 100 5.88 1.29 5.27
C ALA A 100 7.26 0.68 5.03
N ILE A 101 8.14 0.73 6.05
CA ILE A 101 9.47 0.12 6.01
C ILE A 101 9.38 -1.39 6.23
N THR A 102 8.61 -1.82 7.23
CA THR A 102 8.59 -3.22 7.65
C THR A 102 7.57 -4.07 6.90
N ALA A 103 6.46 -3.45 6.47
CA ALA A 103 5.28 -4.13 5.95
C ALA A 103 4.54 -3.29 4.88
N PRO A 104 5.18 -2.95 3.74
CA PRO A 104 4.60 -2.05 2.74
C PRO A 104 3.27 -2.56 2.16
N PHE A 105 3.11 -3.88 2.00
CA PHE A 105 1.89 -4.50 1.48
C PHE A 105 0.75 -4.55 2.49
N ALA A 106 1.04 -4.62 3.80
CA ALA A 106 0.01 -4.50 4.83
C ALA A 106 -0.70 -3.14 4.77
N LEU A 107 0.02 -2.08 4.43
CA LEU A 107 -0.57 -0.75 4.22
C LEU A 107 -1.52 -0.73 3.02
N LEU A 108 -1.11 -1.31 1.90
CA LEU A 108 -1.98 -1.46 0.73
C LEU A 108 -3.22 -2.28 1.06
N GLY A 109 -3.04 -3.40 1.78
CA GLY A 109 -4.12 -4.26 2.24
C GLY A 109 -5.14 -3.54 3.12
N SER A 110 -4.68 -2.69 4.04
CA SER A 110 -5.55 -1.90 4.91
C SER A 110 -6.46 -0.92 4.16
N MET A 111 -6.06 -0.49 2.96
CA MET A 111 -6.81 0.48 2.15
C MET A 111 -7.66 -0.17 1.05
N PHE A 112 -7.19 -1.29 0.50
CA PHE A 112 -7.80 -1.91 -0.69
C PHE A 112 -8.34 -3.33 -0.46
N GLY A 113 -8.11 -3.90 0.73
CA GLY A 113 -8.41 -5.29 1.09
C GLY A 113 -7.17 -6.18 1.06
N GLY A 114 -7.14 -7.22 1.89
CA GLY A 114 -6.00 -8.14 2.04
C GLY A 114 -4.96 -7.68 3.07
N GLY A 115 -3.72 -8.10 2.91
CA GLY A 115 -2.62 -7.85 3.84
C GLY A 115 -1.23 -8.09 3.24
N GLU A 116 -0.30 -8.61 4.05
CA GLU A 116 1.07 -8.90 3.61
C GLU A 116 1.12 -9.96 2.51
N GLU A 117 0.12 -10.82 2.41
CA GLU A 117 0.00 -11.85 1.39
C GLU A 117 -0.09 -11.30 -0.03
N LEU A 118 -0.36 -9.99 -0.19
CA LEU A 118 -0.28 -9.30 -1.47
C LEU A 118 1.17 -9.19 -2.01
N ALA A 119 2.18 -9.40 -1.17
CA ALA A 119 3.59 -9.32 -1.55
C ALA A 119 4.06 -10.52 -2.38
N TRP A 120 3.29 -11.60 -2.43
CA TRP A 120 3.63 -12.79 -3.19
C TRP A 120 2.43 -13.41 -3.90
N LEU A 121 2.73 -14.03 -5.04
CA LEU A 121 1.80 -14.82 -5.82
C LEU A 121 2.31 -16.26 -5.87
N GLU A 122 1.57 -17.17 -5.25
CA GLU A 122 1.90 -18.59 -5.24
C GLU A 122 1.37 -19.27 -6.49
N PHE A 123 2.14 -20.24 -6.98
CA PHE A 123 1.79 -21.11 -8.09
C PHE A 123 1.85 -22.56 -7.62
N ASP A 124 1.02 -23.42 -8.21
CA ASP A 124 1.12 -24.86 -7.97
C ASP A 124 2.49 -25.37 -8.47
N ALA A 125 3.09 -26.29 -7.72
CA ALA A 125 4.39 -26.87 -8.05
C ALA A 125 4.48 -27.34 -9.52
N GLY A 126 5.47 -26.80 -10.25
CA GLY A 126 5.69 -27.10 -11.66
C GLY A 126 4.61 -26.57 -12.62
N ARG A 127 3.74 -25.65 -12.18
CA ARG A 127 2.77 -24.94 -13.02
C ARG A 127 3.01 -23.43 -12.93
N ALA A 128 2.57 -22.71 -13.96
CA ALA A 128 2.59 -21.25 -14.02
C ALA A 128 1.17 -20.64 -14.14
N GLY A 129 0.14 -21.47 -13.92
CA GLY A 129 -1.25 -21.01 -13.94
C GLY A 129 -1.55 -20.20 -12.68
N ILE A 130 -2.18 -19.05 -12.85
CA ILE A 130 -2.66 -18.22 -11.74
C ILE A 130 -3.88 -18.89 -11.13
N THR A 131 -3.84 -19.12 -9.81
CA THR A 131 -4.97 -19.70 -9.05
C THR A 131 -6.08 -18.66 -8.83
N GLU A 132 -7.27 -19.08 -8.46
CA GLU A 132 -8.38 -18.16 -8.15
C GLU A 132 -8.00 -17.18 -7.02
N THR A 133 -7.35 -17.69 -5.96
CA THR A 133 -6.79 -16.86 -4.89
C THR A 133 -5.76 -15.88 -5.42
N GLY A 134 -4.90 -16.31 -6.34
CA GLY A 134 -3.93 -15.46 -7.01
C GLY A 134 -4.57 -14.34 -7.82
N THR A 135 -5.66 -14.63 -8.53
CA THR A 135 -6.44 -13.64 -9.27
C THR A 135 -6.98 -12.55 -8.36
N GLY A 136 -7.58 -12.90 -7.22
CA GLY A 136 -8.10 -11.90 -6.26
C GLY A 136 -7.02 -10.97 -5.69
N LYS A 137 -5.82 -11.52 -5.39
CA LYS A 137 -4.66 -10.70 -4.99
C LYS A 137 -4.23 -9.73 -6.10
N LEU A 138 -4.15 -10.20 -7.34
CA LEU A 138 -3.77 -9.38 -8.50
C LEU A 138 -4.79 -8.28 -8.79
N GLU A 139 -6.09 -8.56 -8.67
CA GLU A 139 -7.15 -7.56 -8.82
C GLU A 139 -7.03 -6.45 -7.78
N THR A 140 -6.74 -6.83 -6.54
CA THR A 140 -6.52 -5.89 -5.42
C THR A 140 -5.31 -4.99 -5.69
N LEU A 141 -4.18 -5.58 -6.10
CA LEU A 141 -2.97 -4.85 -6.49
C LEU A 141 -3.25 -3.92 -7.68
N ALA A 142 -3.95 -4.40 -8.70
CA ALA A 142 -4.30 -3.60 -9.88
C ALA A 142 -5.18 -2.39 -9.49
N LYS A 143 -6.15 -2.57 -8.59
CA LYS A 143 -6.98 -1.48 -8.06
C LYS A 143 -6.16 -0.46 -7.26
N ALA A 144 -5.23 -0.95 -6.43
CA ALA A 144 -4.35 -0.10 -5.64
C ALA A 144 -3.44 0.74 -6.53
N LEU A 145 -2.77 0.13 -7.51
CA LEU A 145 -1.86 0.80 -8.44
C LEU A 145 -2.59 1.81 -9.36
N LYS A 146 -3.81 1.48 -9.82
CA LYS A 146 -4.64 2.44 -10.56
C LYS A 146 -5.03 3.65 -9.72
N SER A 147 -5.34 3.42 -8.44
CA SER A 147 -5.76 4.47 -7.52
C SER A 147 -4.58 5.33 -7.04
N ARG A 148 -3.38 4.75 -6.99
CA ARG A 148 -2.12 5.33 -6.49
C ARG A 148 -1.03 5.26 -7.57
N PRO A 149 -1.11 6.05 -8.65
CA PRO A 149 -0.20 5.92 -9.80
C PRO A 149 1.25 6.33 -9.52
N ALA A 150 1.52 6.92 -8.35
CA ALA A 150 2.88 7.23 -7.91
C ALA A 150 3.62 5.98 -7.37
N LEU A 151 2.89 4.90 -7.06
CA LEU A 151 3.50 3.64 -6.63
C LEU A 151 4.14 2.92 -7.82
N LYS A 152 5.28 2.29 -7.54
CA LYS A 152 5.96 1.39 -8.47
C LYS A 152 6.02 0.02 -7.83
N LEU A 153 5.69 -1.00 -8.61
CA LEU A 153 5.78 -2.40 -8.21
C LEU A 153 6.95 -3.04 -8.95
N GLU A 154 7.81 -3.71 -8.20
CA GLU A 154 8.83 -4.60 -8.75
C GLU A 154 8.36 -6.04 -8.58
N ILE A 155 8.50 -6.85 -9.63
CA ILE A 155 8.06 -8.25 -9.64
C ILE A 155 9.29 -9.12 -9.83
N THR A 156 9.60 -9.92 -8.83
CA THR A 156 10.73 -10.86 -8.87
C THR A 156 10.21 -12.29 -8.94
N PRO A 157 10.50 -13.05 -10.01
CA PRO A 157 10.14 -14.46 -10.07
C PRO A 157 10.96 -15.26 -9.07
N ARG A 158 10.35 -16.26 -8.44
CA ARG A 158 11.04 -17.25 -7.63
C ARG A 158 10.62 -18.66 -8.04
N VAL A 159 11.54 -19.59 -7.85
CA VAL A 159 11.34 -21.03 -8.06
C VAL A 159 11.84 -21.77 -6.82
N ASP A 160 11.20 -22.88 -6.51
CA ASP A 160 11.63 -23.81 -5.47
C ASP A 160 12.01 -25.14 -6.15
N PRO A 161 13.30 -25.40 -6.41
CA PRO A 161 13.71 -26.64 -7.08
C PRO A 161 13.26 -27.92 -6.35
N GLN A 162 13.10 -27.90 -5.03
CA GLN A 162 12.70 -29.09 -4.28
C GLN A 162 11.22 -29.43 -4.52
N GLN A 163 10.37 -28.42 -4.71
CA GLN A 163 8.94 -28.61 -4.99
C GLN A 163 8.62 -28.65 -6.48
N ASP A 164 9.25 -27.77 -7.27
CA ASP A 164 8.97 -27.58 -8.68
C ASP A 164 9.46 -28.75 -9.54
N LEU A 165 10.60 -29.38 -9.23
CA LEU A 165 11.10 -30.51 -10.02
C LEU A 165 10.15 -31.73 -9.98
N PRO A 166 9.71 -32.21 -8.80
CA PRO A 166 8.66 -33.23 -8.73
C PRO A 166 7.35 -32.78 -9.40
N GLY A 167 6.95 -31.51 -9.21
CA GLY A 167 5.76 -30.93 -9.83
C GLY A 167 5.82 -30.99 -11.37
N LEU A 168 6.95 -30.59 -11.96
CA LEU A 168 7.18 -30.62 -13.40
C LEU A 168 7.12 -32.06 -13.96
N ARG A 169 7.68 -33.05 -13.25
CA ARG A 169 7.58 -34.46 -13.63
C ARG A 169 6.13 -34.94 -13.65
N LYS A 170 5.34 -34.56 -12.64
CA LYS A 170 3.91 -34.88 -12.59
C LYS A 170 3.14 -34.22 -13.74
N VAL A 171 3.37 -32.94 -13.99
CA VAL A 171 2.75 -32.21 -15.10
C VAL A 171 3.13 -32.82 -16.45
N PHE A 172 4.39 -33.24 -16.62
CA PHE A 172 4.84 -33.93 -17.83
C PHE A 172 4.08 -35.24 -18.05
N LEU A 173 3.97 -36.08 -17.00
CA LEU A 173 3.23 -37.33 -17.06
C LEU A 173 1.75 -37.11 -17.39
N GLU A 174 1.09 -36.15 -16.73
CA GLU A 174 -0.31 -35.79 -17.00
C GLU A 174 -0.54 -35.39 -18.47
N ARG A 175 0.39 -34.63 -19.06
CA ARG A 175 0.33 -34.26 -20.47
C ARG A 175 0.41 -35.49 -21.38
N GLN A 176 1.34 -36.41 -21.13
CA GLN A 176 1.48 -37.65 -21.90
C GLN A 176 0.20 -38.50 -21.83
N LEU A 177 -0.37 -38.67 -20.63
CA LEU A 177 -1.60 -39.44 -20.45
C LEU A 177 -2.80 -38.82 -21.18
N LYS A 178 -2.93 -37.48 -21.17
CA LYS A 178 -3.97 -36.78 -21.92
C LYS A 178 -3.82 -37.01 -23.43
N THR A 179 -2.61 -36.93 -23.98
CA THR A 179 -2.36 -37.18 -25.40
C THR A 179 -2.75 -38.61 -25.79
N VAL A 180 -2.37 -39.61 -24.99
CA VAL A 180 -2.75 -41.01 -25.27
C VAL A 180 -4.27 -41.20 -25.20
N LYS A 181 -4.94 -40.61 -24.21
CA LYS A 181 -6.39 -40.67 -24.08
C LYS A 181 -7.10 -40.04 -25.28
N LEU A 182 -6.64 -38.89 -25.75
CA LEU A 182 -7.22 -38.20 -26.90
C LEU A 182 -7.08 -39.02 -28.19
N LYS A 183 -5.91 -39.63 -28.44
CA LYS A 183 -5.73 -40.54 -29.59
C LYS A 183 -6.69 -41.71 -29.56
N ARG A 184 -6.86 -42.36 -28.39
CA ARG A 184 -7.83 -43.46 -28.24
C ARG A 184 -9.28 -43.03 -28.48
N LEU A 185 -9.64 -41.79 -28.15
CA LEU A 185 -10.98 -41.25 -28.40
C LEU A 185 -11.20 -40.80 -29.84
N SER A 186 -10.13 -40.49 -30.59
CA SER A 186 -10.24 -40.18 -32.03
C SER A 186 -10.25 -41.42 -32.91
N ASP A 187 -9.69 -42.53 -32.41
CA ASP A 187 -9.61 -43.81 -33.12
C ASP A 187 -10.82 -44.72 -32.84
N ALA A 188 -11.75 -44.31 -31.97
CA ALA A 188 -12.97 -45.02 -31.57
C ALA A 188 -14.22 -44.33 -32.15
#